data_AF-A0A418SRQ2-F1
#
_entry.id   AF-A0A418SRQ2-F1
#
_cell.length_a   1.000
_cell.length_b   1.000
_cell.length_c   1.000
_cell.angle_alpha   90.00
_cell.angle_beta   90.00
_cell.angle_gamma   90.00
#
_symmetry.space_group_name_H-M   'P 1'
#
loop_
_entity.id
_entity.type
_entity.pdbx_description
1 polymer ?
#
loop_
_entity_poly.entity_id
_entity_poly.type
_entity_poly.pdbx_seq_one_letter_code
_entity_poly.pdbx_strand_id
1 'polypeptide(L)'
;MTRLTASLLVFVLLLSSCGGRGSDSGLNPFGWFGGGGNREQPVSLIPDDGTIVTNLPAGIPQIVSARWEPLNEGRLLVATGLAPTKGYHDARLVPMRPQPSDRLSPDPDGVLRLRFAAQPPAPDSQAARLPANPAVDSITVALAISNVELARISRVEISSATNIVSLNR
;
A
#
# COMPACT_ATOMS: atom_id res chain seq x y z
N MET A 1 45.66 -28.01 -39.35
CA MET A 1 45.33 -26.84 -38.50
C MET A 1 43.89 -26.87 -37.97
N THR A 2 43.12 -27.96 -38.14
CA THR A 2 41.70 -28.10 -37.73
C THR A 2 41.49 -28.69 -36.33
N ARG A 3 42.55 -29.12 -35.64
CA ARG A 3 42.47 -29.73 -34.29
C ARG A 3 42.54 -28.70 -33.16
N LEU A 4 43.21 -27.57 -33.38
CA LEU A 4 43.33 -26.48 -32.40
C LEU A 4 42.04 -25.65 -32.29
N THR A 5 41.26 -25.56 -33.38
CA THR A 5 39.97 -24.88 -33.39
C THR A 5 38.90 -25.66 -32.61
N ALA A 6 38.97 -26.99 -32.62
CA ALA A 6 38.04 -27.85 -31.88
C ALA A 6 38.19 -27.71 -30.36
N SER A 7 39.43 -27.70 -29.84
CA SER A 7 39.67 -27.50 -28.39
C SER A 7 39.26 -26.12 -27.89
N LEU A 8 39.39 -25.08 -28.72
CA LEU A 8 38.99 -23.72 -28.35
C LEU A 8 37.46 -23.60 -28.22
N LEU A 9 36.72 -24.30 -29.09
CA LEU A 9 35.25 -24.26 -29.13
C LEU A 9 34.61 -24.98 -27.93
N VAL A 10 35.23 -26.06 -27.46
CA VAL A 10 34.80 -26.78 -26.24
C VAL A 10 34.98 -25.91 -24.98
N PHE A 11 36.04 -25.10 -24.93
CA PHE A 11 36.31 -24.22 -23.78
C PHE A 11 35.31 -23.06 -23.68
N VAL A 12 34.88 -22.49 -24.81
CA VAL A 12 33.88 -21.40 -24.84
C VAL A 12 32.48 -21.89 -24.43
N LEU A 13 32.12 -23.15 -24.74
CA LEU A 13 30.86 -23.76 -24.33
C LEU A 13 30.80 -24.05 -22.81
N LEU A 14 31.93 -24.42 -22.20
CA LEU A 14 32.00 -24.67 -20.76
C LEU A 14 31.94 -23.36 -19.93
N LEU A 15 32.42 -22.23 -20.48
CA LEU A 15 32.32 -20.93 -19.80
C LEU A 15 30.90 -20.31 -19.83
N SER A 16 30.00 -20.79 -20.70
CA SER A 16 28.61 -20.31 -20.75
C SER A 16 27.68 -20.97 -19.71
N SER A 17 28.20 -21.88 -18.86
CA SER A 17 27.39 -22.57 -17.85
C SER A 17 27.51 -22.00 -16.43
N CYS A 18 28.17 -20.86 -16.22
CA CYS A 18 28.16 -20.18 -14.92
C CYS A 18 27.00 -19.15 -14.84
N GLY A 19 25.76 -19.63 -15.04
CA GLY A 19 24.52 -18.88 -14.80
C GLY A 19 23.76 -19.38 -13.55
N GLY A 20 24.42 -20.16 -12.70
CA GLY A 20 23.85 -20.77 -11.51
C GLY A 20 23.86 -19.82 -10.32
N ARG A 21 22.92 -18.86 -10.31
CA ARG A 21 22.23 -18.24 -9.15
C ARG A 21 21.71 -16.85 -9.57
N GLY A 22 20.40 -16.74 -9.80
CA GLY A 22 19.71 -15.43 -9.85
C GLY A 22 19.02 -15.03 -11.14
N SER A 23 18.67 -15.95 -12.05
CA SER A 23 17.80 -15.61 -13.18
C SER A 23 16.33 -15.85 -12.83
N ASP A 24 15.69 -14.80 -12.31
CA ASP A 24 14.23 -14.61 -12.26
C ASP A 24 13.66 -14.26 -13.65
N SER A 25 14.20 -14.87 -14.71
CA SER A 25 13.79 -14.60 -16.09
C SER A 25 12.97 -15.78 -16.60
N GLY A 26 11.73 -15.51 -17.01
CA GLY A 26 10.73 -16.45 -17.52
C GLY A 26 11.07 -17.13 -18.85
N LEU A 27 12.26 -17.73 -18.95
CA LEU A 27 12.77 -18.45 -20.12
C LEU A 27 13.12 -19.91 -19.78
N ASN A 28 12.43 -20.51 -18.81
CA ASN A 28 12.54 -21.94 -18.53
C ASN A 28 11.43 -22.72 -19.25
N PRO A 29 11.73 -23.44 -20.36
CA PRO A 29 10.72 -24.19 -21.11
C PRO A 29 10.19 -25.41 -20.34
N PHE A 30 10.87 -25.87 -19.28
CA PHE A 30 10.37 -26.93 -18.41
C PHE A 30 9.24 -26.47 -17.48
N GLY A 31 9.12 -25.17 -17.23
CA GLY A 31 8.01 -24.60 -16.43
C GLY A 31 6.70 -24.47 -17.21
N TRP A 32 6.74 -24.49 -18.56
CA TRP A 32 5.54 -24.42 -19.40
C TRP A 32 4.85 -25.78 -19.61
N PHE A 33 5.60 -26.88 -19.49
CA PHE A 33 5.11 -28.22 -19.82
C PHE A 33 4.94 -29.16 -18.60
N GLY A 34 5.27 -28.72 -17.40
CA GLY A 34 5.08 -29.50 -16.17
C GLY A 34 4.41 -28.64 -15.11
N GLY A 35 3.16 -28.96 -14.77
CA GLY A 35 2.40 -28.30 -13.72
C GLY A 35 3.23 -28.17 -12.43
N GLY A 36 3.55 -26.95 -12.06
CA GLY A 36 4.47 -26.69 -10.96
C GLY A 36 4.47 -25.21 -10.59
N GLY A 37 3.54 -24.84 -9.71
CA GLY A 37 3.49 -23.51 -9.12
C GLY A 37 2.23 -22.73 -9.47
N ASN A 38 1.07 -23.38 -9.34
CA ASN A 38 -0.18 -22.68 -9.06
C ASN A 38 0.07 -21.87 -7.77
N ARG A 39 0.56 -20.64 -7.91
CA ARG A 39 0.40 -19.64 -6.86
C ARG A 39 -1.09 -19.35 -6.86
N GLU A 40 -1.82 -20.10 -6.05
CA GLU A 40 -3.12 -19.67 -5.57
C GLU A 40 -2.90 -18.30 -4.94
N GLN A 41 -3.17 -17.26 -5.73
CA GLN A 41 -3.55 -15.98 -5.20
C GLN A 41 -4.73 -16.27 -4.27
N PRO A 42 -4.78 -15.70 -3.05
CA PRO A 42 -5.94 -15.88 -2.20
C PRO A 42 -7.14 -15.36 -2.98
N VAL A 43 -8.01 -16.29 -3.40
CA VAL A 43 -9.33 -15.95 -3.90
C VAL A 43 -10.03 -15.28 -2.73
N SER A 44 -10.15 -13.95 -2.81
CA SER A 44 -11.04 -13.20 -1.96
C SER A 44 -12.44 -13.71 -2.26
N LEU A 45 -12.95 -14.60 -1.41
CA LEU A 45 -14.35 -14.99 -1.41
C LEU A 45 -15.16 -13.72 -1.14
N ILE A 46 -15.73 -13.14 -2.19
CA ILE A 46 -16.83 -12.20 -2.07
C ILE A 46 -18.03 -13.06 -1.69
N PRO A 47 -18.64 -12.88 -0.49
CA PRO A 47 -19.85 -13.62 -0.16
C PRO A 47 -20.96 -13.25 -1.16
N ASP A 48 -21.67 -14.26 -1.68
CA ASP A 48 -22.88 -14.07 -2.50
C ASP A 48 -24.08 -13.60 -1.66
N ASP A 49 -23.95 -13.58 -0.32
CA ASP A 49 -24.85 -12.82 0.53
C ASP A 49 -24.41 -11.36 0.56
N GLY A 50 -25.34 -10.42 0.45
CA GLY A 50 -25.06 -8.97 0.42
C GLY A 50 -24.46 -8.39 1.71
N THR A 51 -23.79 -9.19 2.54
CA THR A 51 -23.01 -8.70 3.66
C THR A 51 -21.75 -8.07 3.12
N ILE A 52 -21.78 -6.74 3.00
CA ILE A 52 -20.57 -5.93 2.88
C ILE A 52 -19.77 -6.22 4.16
N VAL A 53 -18.86 -7.20 4.12
CA VAL A 53 -17.80 -7.34 5.12
C VAL A 53 -16.97 -6.08 4.96
N THR A 54 -17.38 -5.05 5.68
CA THR A 54 -16.63 -3.82 5.76
C THR A 54 -15.46 -4.15 6.67
N ASN A 55 -14.49 -4.90 6.13
CA ASN A 55 -13.18 -5.07 6.74
C ASN A 55 -12.49 -3.72 6.63
N LEU A 56 -13.02 -2.75 7.38
CA LEU A 56 -12.49 -1.41 7.49
C LEU A 56 -11.08 -1.59 8.01
N PRO A 57 -10.05 -1.08 7.30
CA PRO A 57 -8.68 -1.28 7.75
C PRO A 57 -8.55 -0.84 9.21
N ALA A 58 -7.71 -1.53 9.96
CA ALA A 58 -7.45 -1.18 11.34
C ALA A 58 -6.96 0.29 11.40
N GLY A 59 -7.41 1.05 12.39
CA GLY A 59 -6.94 2.41 12.56
C GLY A 59 -5.41 2.43 12.74
N ILE A 60 -4.72 3.34 12.06
CA ILE A 60 -3.32 3.61 12.38
C ILE A 60 -3.27 4.14 13.83
N PRO A 61 -2.26 3.75 14.64
CA PRO A 61 -2.21 4.17 16.02
C PRO A 61 -2.10 5.68 16.19
N GLN A 62 -1.15 6.33 15.50
CA GLN A 62 -0.79 7.71 15.81
C GLN A 62 -0.54 8.54 14.56
N ILE A 63 -1.13 9.73 14.51
CA ILE A 63 -0.80 10.78 13.54
C ILE A 63 0.32 11.65 14.11
N VAL A 64 1.40 11.83 13.34
CA VAL A 64 2.54 12.69 13.70
C VAL A 64 2.41 14.07 13.07
N SER A 65 1.99 14.12 11.81
CA SER A 65 1.75 15.39 11.12
C SER A 65 0.60 15.28 10.14
N ALA A 66 -0.07 16.40 9.91
CA ALA A 66 -1.02 16.55 8.83
C ALA A 66 -0.88 17.97 8.28
N ARG A 67 -0.92 18.13 6.96
CA ARG A 67 -0.75 19.42 6.30
C ARG A 67 -1.52 19.47 4.98
N TRP A 68 -1.69 20.69 4.51
CA TRP A 68 -2.19 20.96 3.17
C TRP A 68 -1.05 21.22 2.19
N GLU A 69 -1.15 20.64 1.01
CA GLU A 69 -0.31 20.99 -0.14
C GLU A 69 -1.17 21.52 -1.28
N PRO A 70 -0.73 22.55 -2.03
CA PRO A 70 -1.51 23.10 -3.13
C PRO A 70 -1.55 22.13 -4.32
N LEU A 71 -2.71 22.02 -4.98
CA LEU A 71 -2.84 21.49 -6.34
C LEU A 71 -3.42 22.55 -7.27
N ASN A 72 -3.25 22.34 -8.58
CA ASN A 72 -3.91 23.17 -9.59
C ASN A 72 -5.43 23.18 -9.41
N GLU A 73 -6.02 22.03 -9.07
CA GLU A 73 -7.47 21.85 -8.90
C GLU A 73 -7.87 21.46 -7.47
N GLY A 74 -7.34 22.18 -6.48
CA GLY A 74 -7.71 21.99 -5.07
C GLY A 74 -6.52 21.88 -4.15
N ARG A 75 -6.60 20.98 -3.17
CA ARG A 75 -5.53 20.77 -2.18
C ARG A 75 -5.35 19.30 -1.86
N LEU A 76 -4.12 18.93 -1.56
CA LEU A 76 -3.73 17.62 -1.07
C LEU A 76 -3.76 17.67 0.45
N LEU A 77 -4.57 16.83 1.04
CA LEU A 77 -4.46 16.54 2.45
C LEU A 77 -3.41 15.46 2.65
N VAL A 78 -2.24 15.83 3.17
CA VAL A 78 -1.16 14.89 3.45
C VAL A 78 -1.10 14.63 4.95
N ALA A 79 -1.23 13.36 5.33
CA ALA A 79 -1.12 12.92 6.72
C ALA A 79 -0.01 11.87 6.84
N THR A 80 0.83 12.03 7.86
CA THR A 80 1.90 11.10 8.19
C THR A 80 1.67 10.55 9.59
N GLY A 81 1.74 9.23 9.73
CA GLY A 81 1.52 8.52 10.97
C GLY A 81 2.60 7.47 11.23
N LEU A 82 2.54 6.90 12.44
CA LEU A 82 3.40 5.82 12.89
C LEU A 82 2.57 4.59 13.19
N ALA A 83 2.99 3.47 12.62
CA ALA A 83 2.48 2.14 12.93
C ALA A 83 3.14 1.60 14.23
N PRO A 84 2.52 0.64 14.92
CA PRO A 84 3.09 0.07 16.14
C PRO A 84 4.17 -0.97 15.83
N THR A 85 4.01 -1.70 14.73
CA THR A 85 4.94 -2.73 14.25
C THR A 85 5.26 -2.49 12.79
N LYS A 86 6.31 -3.16 12.29
CA LYS A 86 6.65 -3.13 10.86
C LYS A 86 5.59 -3.85 10.03
N GLY A 87 5.56 -3.56 8.73
CA GLY A 87 4.73 -4.29 7.75
C GLY A 87 3.28 -3.81 7.62
N TYR A 88 2.92 -2.68 8.24
CA TYR A 88 1.67 -2.00 7.92
C TYR A 88 1.70 -1.47 6.48
N HIS A 89 0.60 -1.62 5.76
CA HIS A 89 0.50 -1.26 4.34
C HIS A 89 -0.92 -0.81 3.97
N ASP A 90 -1.15 -0.43 2.72
CA ASP A 90 -2.45 0.01 2.20
C ASP A 90 -3.13 1.11 3.04
N ALA A 91 -2.33 2.11 3.39
CA ALA A 91 -2.77 3.23 4.21
C ALA A 91 -3.72 4.15 3.43
N ARG A 92 -4.85 4.51 4.06
CA ARG A 92 -5.95 5.27 3.45
C ARG A 92 -6.58 6.22 4.46
N LEU A 93 -7.05 7.36 3.98
CA LEU A 93 -7.97 8.23 4.71
C LEU A 93 -9.40 7.82 4.36
N VAL A 94 -10.10 7.25 5.33
CA VAL A 94 -11.46 6.72 5.15
C VAL A 94 -12.46 7.71 5.76
N PRO A 95 -13.45 8.19 5.01
CA PRO A 95 -14.53 9.00 5.58
C PRO A 95 -15.27 8.24 6.69
N MET A 96 -15.56 8.91 7.80
CA MET A 96 -16.26 8.28 8.93
C MET A 96 -17.76 8.03 8.65
N ARG A 97 -18.31 8.68 7.62
CA ARG A 97 -19.68 8.47 7.16
C ARG A 97 -19.69 8.05 5.69
N PRO A 98 -20.69 7.25 5.26
CA PRO A 98 -20.88 6.93 3.85
C PRO A 98 -20.94 8.20 3.02
N GLN A 99 -20.15 8.24 1.95
CA GLN A 99 -20.08 9.38 1.05
C GLN A 99 -20.97 9.14 -0.17
N PRO A 100 -21.58 10.19 -0.74
CA PRO A 100 -22.21 10.07 -2.05
C PRO A 100 -21.15 9.66 -3.07
N SER A 101 -21.56 8.85 -4.05
CA SER A 101 -20.66 8.24 -5.03
C SER A 101 -19.68 9.26 -5.61
N ASP A 102 -18.38 9.00 -5.42
CA ASP A 102 -17.26 9.74 -5.99
C ASP A 102 -17.07 11.20 -5.51
N ARG A 103 -17.67 11.60 -4.37
CA ARG A 103 -17.46 12.95 -3.81
C ARG A 103 -17.33 12.95 -2.30
N LEU A 104 -16.42 13.78 -1.79
CA LEU A 104 -16.29 14.08 -0.38
C LEU A 104 -17.33 15.13 0.03
N SER A 105 -18.11 14.79 1.05
CA SER A 105 -19.12 15.62 1.68
C SER A 105 -18.81 15.77 3.17
N PRO A 106 -18.73 17.00 3.68
CA PRO A 106 -18.56 17.24 5.10
C PRO A 106 -19.83 16.90 5.88
N ASP A 107 -19.69 16.91 7.20
CA ASP A 107 -20.80 16.79 8.12
C ASP A 107 -21.68 18.05 8.14
N PRO A 108 -22.89 18.00 8.72
CA PRO A 108 -23.80 19.16 8.75
C PRO A 108 -23.20 20.42 9.39
N ASP A 109 -22.14 20.25 10.19
CA ASP A 109 -21.34 21.31 10.81
C ASP A 109 -20.20 21.85 9.91
N GLY A 110 -20.07 21.34 8.67
CA GLY A 110 -19.03 21.69 7.72
C GLY A 110 -17.69 20.99 7.95
N VAL A 111 -17.61 20.05 8.90
CA VAL A 111 -16.37 19.33 9.22
C VAL A 111 -16.27 18.03 8.43
N LEU A 112 -15.18 17.84 7.68
CA LEU A 112 -14.90 16.54 7.04
C LEU A 112 -14.16 15.64 8.03
N ARG A 113 -14.87 14.61 8.53
CA ARG A 113 -14.31 13.63 9.47
C ARG A 113 -13.76 12.42 8.74
N LEU A 114 -12.46 12.24 8.87
CA LEU A 114 -11.68 11.16 8.26
C LEU A 114 -11.07 10.28 9.35
N ARG A 115 -10.82 9.03 9.01
CA ARG A 115 -10.09 8.08 9.83
C ARG A 115 -8.85 7.62 9.07
N PHE A 116 -7.69 7.74 9.70
CA PHE A 116 -6.46 7.21 9.15
C PHE A 116 -6.37 5.72 9.45
N ALA A 117 -6.47 4.90 8.41
CA ALA A 117 -6.51 3.46 8.53
C ALA A 117 -5.44 2.81 7.64
N ALA A 118 -4.86 1.70 8.08
CA ALA A 118 -3.93 0.89 7.30
C ALA A 118 -4.12 -0.58 7.64
N GLN A 119 -3.72 -1.46 6.72
CA GLN A 119 -3.77 -2.89 6.98
C GLN A 119 -2.59 -3.31 7.85
N PRO A 120 -2.83 -4.03 8.96
CA PRO A 120 -1.76 -4.60 9.76
C PRO A 120 -1.07 -5.73 8.98
N PRO A 121 0.19 -6.05 9.31
CA PRO A 121 0.84 -7.25 8.80
C PRO A 121 0.08 -8.51 9.26
N ALA A 122 0.27 -9.63 8.55
CA ALA A 122 -0.26 -10.92 9.00
C ALA A 122 0.26 -11.24 10.42
N PRO A 123 -0.59 -11.72 11.35
CA PRO A 123 -0.21 -11.94 12.75
C PRO A 123 1.03 -12.83 12.96
N ASP A 124 1.19 -13.84 12.10
CA ASP A 124 2.31 -14.80 12.20
C ASP A 124 3.58 -14.35 11.48
N SER A 125 3.54 -13.21 10.76
CA SER A 125 4.69 -12.70 10.03
C SER A 125 5.81 -12.22 10.96
N GLN A 126 7.05 -12.26 10.47
CA GLN A 126 8.18 -11.68 11.21
C GLN A 126 7.98 -10.16 11.44
N ALA A 127 7.37 -9.45 10.49
CA ALA A 127 7.13 -8.02 10.58
C ALA A 127 6.21 -7.64 11.75
N ALA A 128 5.18 -8.45 12.04
CA ALA A 128 4.28 -8.26 13.17
C ALA A 128 5.00 -8.35 14.53
N ARG A 129 6.17 -9.00 14.60
CA ARG A 129 6.97 -9.16 15.83
C ARG A 129 8.01 -8.06 16.02
N LEU A 130 8.21 -7.21 15.02
CA LEU A 130 9.23 -6.16 15.04
C LEU A 130 8.56 -4.80 15.30
N PRO A 131 8.95 -4.07 16.36
CA PRO A 131 8.45 -2.72 16.58
C PRO A 131 8.87 -1.80 15.41
N ALA A 132 7.99 -0.89 15.03
CA ALA A 132 8.32 0.13 14.04
C ALA A 132 9.34 1.12 14.61
N ASN A 133 10.28 1.58 13.78
CA ASN A 133 11.21 2.64 14.14
C ASN A 133 10.63 4.01 13.71
N PRO A 134 10.32 4.93 14.64
CA PRO A 134 9.74 6.23 14.32
C PRO A 134 10.56 7.08 13.33
N ALA A 135 11.88 6.85 13.23
CA ALA A 135 12.75 7.62 12.36
C ALA A 135 12.69 7.21 10.88
N VAL A 136 12.25 5.98 10.58
CA VAL A 136 12.30 5.43 9.20
C VAL A 136 11.01 4.75 8.77
N ASP A 137 10.24 4.20 9.71
CA ASP A 137 9.02 3.43 9.44
C ASP A 137 7.77 4.33 9.54
N SER A 138 7.80 5.45 8.83
CA SER A 138 6.65 6.37 8.74
C SER A 138 5.72 5.98 7.59
N ILE A 139 4.41 6.16 7.80
CA ILE A 139 3.39 5.90 6.78
C ILE A 139 2.76 7.23 6.40
N THR A 140 2.86 7.58 5.12
CA THR A 140 2.28 8.82 4.59
C THR A 140 1.15 8.47 3.62
N VAL A 141 0.02 9.16 3.80
CA VAL A 141 -1.14 9.08 2.92
C VAL A 141 -1.49 10.47 2.43
N ALA A 142 -2.02 10.53 1.22
CA ALA A 142 -2.49 11.75 0.60
C ALA A 142 -3.92 11.56 0.09
N LEU A 143 -4.79 12.54 0.33
CA LEU A 143 -6.14 12.60 -0.22
C LEU A 143 -6.30 13.90 -1.00
N ALA A 144 -6.55 13.79 -2.30
CA ALA A 144 -6.86 14.94 -3.13
C ALA A 144 -8.29 15.40 -2.86
N ILE A 145 -8.47 16.71 -2.65
CA ILE A 145 -9.78 17.32 -2.44
C ILE A 145 -9.92 18.47 -3.43
N SER A 146 -10.95 18.40 -4.25
CA SER A 146 -11.20 19.37 -5.31
C SER A 146 -11.64 20.73 -4.75
N ASN A 147 -11.51 21.79 -5.56
CA ASN A 147 -12.01 23.13 -5.20
C ASN A 147 -13.51 23.14 -4.87
N VAL A 148 -14.31 22.33 -5.58
CA VAL A 148 -15.77 22.23 -5.38
C VAL A 148 -16.11 21.60 -4.02
N GLU A 149 -15.36 20.59 -3.60
CA GLU A 149 -15.52 19.94 -2.30
C GLU A 149 -15.00 20.84 -1.17
N LEU A 150 -13.81 21.42 -1.35
CA LEU A 150 -13.20 22.36 -0.39
C LEU A 150 -14.07 23.58 -0.11
N ALA A 151 -14.87 24.04 -1.08
CA ALA A 151 -15.79 25.15 -0.88
C ALA A 151 -16.85 24.87 0.21
N ARG A 152 -17.13 23.60 0.49
CA ARG A 152 -18.12 23.15 1.50
C ARG A 152 -17.47 22.78 2.84
N ILE A 153 -16.16 22.54 2.84
CA ILE A 153 -15.41 22.07 4.01
C ILE A 153 -14.82 23.27 4.75
N SER A 154 -15.21 23.45 6.01
CA SER A 154 -14.64 24.49 6.90
C SER A 154 -13.39 23.99 7.62
N ARG A 155 -13.38 22.72 8.00
CA ARG A 155 -12.32 22.04 8.76
C ARG A 155 -12.26 20.57 8.38
N VAL A 156 -11.06 19.99 8.47
CA VAL A 156 -10.86 18.54 8.40
C VAL A 156 -10.42 18.03 9.75
N GLU A 157 -11.04 16.95 10.21
CA GLU A 157 -10.65 16.20 11.40
C GLU A 157 -10.19 14.81 10.99
N ILE A 158 -8.96 14.46 11.34
CA ILE A 158 -8.38 13.15 11.08
C ILE A 158 -8.26 12.43 12.41
N SER A 159 -9.00 11.34 12.56
CA SER A 159 -8.95 10.45 13.70
C SER A 159 -7.99 9.29 13.45
N SER A 160 -7.25 8.92 14.49
CA SER A 160 -6.44 7.70 14.57
C SER A 160 -6.88 6.90 15.79
N ALA A 161 -6.19 5.79 16.10
CA ALA A 161 -6.52 5.01 17.29
C ALA A 161 -6.17 5.73 18.61
N THR A 162 -5.19 6.64 18.62
CA THR A 162 -4.70 7.29 19.85
C THR A 162 -4.90 8.81 19.89
N ASN A 163 -4.95 9.49 18.75
CA ASN A 163 -5.12 10.93 18.68
C ASN A 163 -5.99 11.42 17.51
N ILE A 164 -6.44 12.66 17.60
CA ILE A 164 -7.17 13.38 16.55
C ILE A 164 -6.37 14.62 16.18
N VAL A 165 -6.23 14.88 14.88
CA VAL A 165 -5.59 16.09 14.35
C VAL A 165 -6.60 16.86 13.52
N SER A 166 -6.74 18.16 13.82
CA SER A 166 -7.62 19.06 13.09
C SER A 166 -6.83 20.04 12.22
N LEU A 167 -7.27 20.21 10.98
CA LEU A 167 -6.73 21.18 10.05
C LEU A 167 -7.83 22.15 9.63
N ASN A 168 -7.57 23.43 9.82
CA ASN A 168 -8.41 24.47 9.24
C ASN A 168 -8.06 24.61 7.75
N ARG A 169 -9.04 25.10 6.97
CA ARG A 169 -8.83 25.39 5.56
C ARG A 169 -7.81 26.51 5.38
#